data_AF-A0A387B9F3-F1
#
_entry.id   AF-A0A387B9F3-F1
#
_cell.length_a   1.000
_cell.length_b   1.000
_cell.length_c   1.000
_cell.angle_alpha   90.00
_cell.angle_beta   90.00
_cell.angle_gamma   90.00
#
_symmetry.space_group_name_H-M   'P 1'
#
loop_
_entity.id
_entity.type
_entity.pdbx_description
1 polymer ?
#
loop_
_entity_poly.entity_id
_entity_poly.type
_entity_poly.pdbx_seq_one_letter_code
_entity_poly.pdbx_strand_id
1 'polypeptide(L)'
;MDKYHKINVEGQIFQFSFNQKKPVKGWLLLQSNDDEYLIKQNSFLFRNVYPRKIYQSDIKLSEYKLMNPFQKKNTSGISYIGVAVVVSAAVRALIPAYFFFGNINYPISIGIGIVNILFLWIIMIIVFSAIALFRKILLSNVIKKLNGDLALIGKMSSNIPLGSNKAGVEGTDKKMKIIAFISLSSLIIPITIIFPFFVGLRAMGILIAYIGSIFFFNGNYASDGKRATYEIKILERENR
;
A
#
# COMPACT_ATOMS: atom_id res chain seq x y z
N MET A 1 -9.43 -8.87 -26.28
CA MET A 1 -9.68 -7.67 -25.46
C MET A 1 -10.64 -8.08 -24.37
N ASP A 2 -10.23 -8.00 -23.09
CA ASP A 2 -11.14 -8.29 -21.98
C ASP A 2 -12.34 -7.33 -22.05
N LYS A 3 -13.54 -7.87 -22.22
CA LYS A 3 -14.76 -7.07 -22.16
C LYS A 3 -15.10 -6.82 -20.69
N TYR A 4 -15.40 -5.56 -20.37
CA TYR A 4 -15.82 -5.17 -19.03
C TYR A 4 -17.21 -4.57 -19.12
N HIS A 5 -18.11 -5.01 -18.24
CA HIS A 5 -19.38 -4.32 -18.02
C HIS A 5 -19.29 -3.46 -16.76
N LYS A 6 -19.89 -2.27 -16.81
CA LYS A 6 -19.91 -1.32 -15.70
C LYS A 6 -21.16 -1.52 -14.87
N ILE A 7 -21.00 -1.59 -13.56
CA ILE A 7 -22.10 -1.57 -12.60
C ILE A 7 -21.82 -0.52 -11.53
N ASN A 8 -22.90 0.02 -10.96
CA ASN A 8 -22.83 0.88 -9.78
C ASN A 8 -23.26 0.08 -8.57
N VAL A 9 -22.37 -0.07 -7.59
CA VAL A 9 -22.65 -0.79 -6.35
C VAL A 9 -22.72 0.21 -5.21
N GLU A 10 -23.84 0.23 -4.52
CA GLU A 10 -23.97 0.98 -3.27
C GLU A 10 -23.57 0.10 -2.10
N GLY A 11 -22.71 0.60 -1.22
CA GLY A 11 -22.25 -0.19 -0.10
C GLY A 11 -21.39 0.60 0.89
N GLN A 12 -20.90 -0.12 1.89
CA GLN A 12 -20.04 0.41 2.93
C GLN A 12 -18.72 -0.36 2.93
N ILE A 13 -17.62 0.38 3.12
CA ILE A 13 -16.29 -0.21 3.18
C ILE A 13 -15.90 -0.42 4.63
N PHE A 14 -15.20 -1.50 4.92
CA PHE A 14 -14.76 -1.89 6.24
C PHE A 14 -13.33 -2.43 6.21
N GLN A 15 -12.64 -2.24 7.33
CA GLN A 15 -11.55 -3.14 7.67
C GLN A 15 -12.15 -4.44 8.21
N PHE A 16 -11.47 -5.55 7.95
CA PHE A 16 -11.85 -6.85 8.47
C PHE A 16 -10.62 -7.56 9.05
N SER A 17 -10.86 -8.52 9.94
CA SER A 17 -9.86 -9.26 10.67
C SER A 17 -10.37 -10.66 11.00
N PHE A 18 -9.62 -11.68 10.59
CA PHE A 18 -9.94 -13.07 10.95
C PHE A 18 -9.70 -13.39 12.43
N ASN A 19 -8.98 -12.53 13.17
CA ASN A 19 -8.69 -12.74 14.59
C ASN A 19 -9.18 -11.62 15.50
N GLN A 20 -9.98 -10.68 14.95
CA GLN A 20 -10.52 -9.49 15.63
C GLN A 20 -9.47 -8.58 16.30
N LYS A 21 -8.16 -8.79 16.05
CA LYS A 21 -7.07 -8.05 16.69
C LYS A 21 -6.30 -7.18 15.73
N LYS A 22 -6.07 -7.65 14.50
CA LYS A 22 -5.27 -6.95 13.50
C LYS A 22 -5.98 -6.92 12.15
N PRO A 23 -6.12 -5.76 11.50
CA PRO A 23 -6.74 -5.69 10.19
C PRO A 23 -5.93 -6.47 9.16
N VAL A 24 -6.61 -7.05 8.18
CA VAL A 24 -5.99 -7.71 7.02
C VAL A 24 -5.34 -6.63 6.14
N LYS A 25 -4.04 -6.41 6.36
CA LYS A 25 -3.27 -5.35 5.67
C LYS A 25 -3.36 -5.51 4.15
N GLY A 26 -3.62 -4.39 3.49
CA GLY A 26 -3.64 -4.33 2.03
C GLY A 26 -5.00 -4.63 1.41
N TRP A 27 -6.02 -4.88 2.22
CA TRP A 27 -7.35 -5.31 1.80
C TRP A 27 -8.43 -4.55 2.55
N LEU A 28 -9.53 -4.27 1.84
CA LEU A 28 -10.75 -3.70 2.41
C LEU A 28 -11.94 -4.53 1.96
N LEU A 29 -12.94 -4.65 2.83
CA LEU A 29 -14.20 -5.30 2.54
C LEU A 29 -15.22 -4.23 2.14
N LEU A 30 -15.73 -4.27 0.92
CA LEU A 30 -16.93 -3.56 0.51
C LEU A 30 -18.11 -4.51 0.71
N GLN A 31 -19.01 -4.14 1.60
CA GLN A 31 -20.28 -4.82 1.75
C GLN A 31 -21.38 -4.01 1.06
N SER A 32 -22.03 -4.63 0.09
CA SER A 32 -23.31 -4.18 -0.48
C SER A 32 -24.46 -4.97 0.17
N ASN A 33 -25.71 -4.70 -0.24
CA ASN A 33 -26.88 -5.37 0.33
C ASN A 33 -26.81 -6.89 0.09
N ASP A 34 -26.54 -7.29 -1.16
CA ASP A 34 -26.60 -8.70 -1.59
C ASP A 34 -25.21 -9.32 -1.85
N ASP A 35 -24.17 -8.48 -1.98
CA ASP A 35 -22.82 -8.91 -2.36
C ASP A 35 -21.72 -8.38 -1.45
N GLU A 36 -20.61 -9.12 -1.41
CA GLU A 36 -19.39 -8.73 -0.73
C GLU A 36 -18.18 -8.74 -1.67
N TYR A 37 -17.41 -7.66 -1.63
CA TYR A 37 -16.27 -7.46 -2.50
C TYR A 37 -15.02 -7.14 -1.70
N LEU A 38 -13.90 -7.78 -2.05
CA LEU A 38 -12.58 -7.51 -1.50
C LEU A 38 -11.79 -6.58 -2.41
N ILE A 39 -11.53 -5.37 -1.92
CA ILE A 39 -10.78 -4.35 -2.63
C ILE A 39 -9.31 -4.50 -2.27
N LYS A 40 -8.45 -4.77 -3.27
CA LYS A 40 -7.01 -4.77 -3.07
C LYS A 40 -6.51 -3.33 -2.98
N GLN A 41 -6.01 -2.93 -1.83
CA GLN A 41 -5.43 -1.61 -1.59
C GLN A 41 -4.08 -1.75 -0.90
N ASN A 42 -2.98 -1.79 -1.65
CA ASN A 42 -1.67 -1.95 -1.01
C ASN A 42 -1.01 -0.62 -0.60
N SER A 43 -1.36 0.49 -1.24
CA SER A 43 -0.76 1.81 -0.98
C SER A 43 -1.80 2.89 -0.64
N PHE A 44 -1.38 3.84 0.19
CA PHE A 44 -2.14 5.05 0.48
C PHE A 44 -2.05 6.10 -0.65
N LEU A 45 -0.88 6.25 -1.28
CA LEU A 45 -0.58 7.37 -2.19
C LEU A 45 -1.45 7.35 -3.45
N PHE A 46 -1.67 6.17 -4.01
CA PHE A 46 -2.38 6.02 -5.29
C PHE A 46 -3.86 5.70 -5.10
N ARG A 47 -4.47 6.19 -4.01
CA ARG A 47 -5.80 5.76 -3.58
C ARG A 47 -6.89 5.99 -4.62
N ASN A 48 -6.83 7.12 -5.33
CA ASN A 48 -7.83 7.59 -6.30
C ASN A 48 -7.26 7.71 -7.72
N VAL A 49 -6.01 7.32 -7.96
CA VAL A 49 -5.32 7.55 -9.24
C VAL A 49 -5.60 6.42 -10.23
N TYR A 50 -5.65 5.18 -9.74
CA TYR A 50 -5.77 3.99 -10.59
C TYR A 50 -6.96 3.11 -10.18
N PRO A 51 -7.67 2.50 -11.15
CA PRO A 51 -8.67 1.48 -10.86
C PRO A 51 -8.05 0.30 -10.10
N ARG A 52 -8.75 -0.17 -9.07
CA ARG A 52 -8.25 -1.16 -8.13
C ARG A 52 -8.81 -2.53 -8.41
N LYS A 53 -7.99 -3.56 -8.32
CA LYS A 53 -8.46 -4.94 -8.45
C LYS A 53 -9.44 -5.26 -7.32
N ILE A 54 -10.59 -5.79 -7.69
CA ILE A 54 -11.60 -6.30 -6.76
C ILE A 54 -11.76 -7.80 -6.94
N TYR A 55 -12.01 -8.46 -5.82
CA TYR A 55 -12.14 -9.89 -5.71
C TYR A 55 -13.45 -10.21 -5.01
N GLN A 56 -13.95 -11.42 -5.20
CA GLN A 56 -15.11 -11.95 -4.48
C GLN A 56 -14.70 -13.28 -3.86
N SER A 57 -15.28 -13.54 -2.69
CA SER A 57 -15.18 -14.83 -2.03
C SER A 57 -16.55 -15.47 -2.01
N ASP A 58 -16.58 -16.80 -2.04
CA ASP A 58 -17.74 -17.66 -1.79
C ASP A 58 -18.13 -17.75 -0.31
N ILE A 59 -17.23 -17.39 0.61
CA ILE A 59 -17.53 -17.28 2.03
C ILE A 59 -17.99 -15.87 2.41
N LYS A 60 -18.84 -15.79 3.44
CA LYS A 60 -19.31 -14.54 4.01
C LYS A 60 -18.23 -13.89 4.87
N LEU A 61 -17.67 -12.78 4.40
CA LEU A 61 -16.59 -12.04 5.06
C LEU A 61 -17.10 -10.93 5.99
N SER A 62 -18.36 -10.53 5.90
CA SER A 62 -18.96 -9.53 6.81
C SER A 62 -18.92 -9.93 8.29
N GLU A 63 -18.85 -11.22 8.60
CA GLU A 63 -18.69 -11.74 9.96
C GLU A 63 -17.33 -11.39 10.58
N TYR A 64 -16.33 -11.14 9.73
CA TYR A 64 -14.97 -10.77 10.15
C TYR A 64 -14.75 -9.26 10.18
N LYS A 65 -15.80 -8.44 10.05
CA LYS A 65 -15.69 -6.99 10.20
C LYS A 65 -15.03 -6.62 11.52
N LEU A 66 -14.10 -5.67 11.44
CA LEU A 66 -13.47 -5.10 12.61
C LEU A 66 -14.37 -3.98 13.15
N MET A 67 -15.18 -4.27 14.17
CA MET A 67 -16.13 -3.31 14.75
C MET A 67 -15.44 -2.12 15.43
N ASN A 68 -14.23 -2.31 15.96
CA ASN A 68 -13.44 -1.27 16.63
C ASN A 68 -12.03 -1.17 16.04
N PRO A 69 -11.84 -0.51 14.87
CA PRO A 69 -10.51 -0.33 14.29
C PRO A 69 -9.59 0.56 15.15
N PHE A 70 -10.13 1.22 16.18
CA PHE A 70 -9.45 2.20 17.04
C PHE A 70 -9.20 1.74 18.47
N GLN A 71 -9.13 0.43 18.78
CA GLN A 71 -8.41 0.03 19.99
C GLN A 71 -6.92 0.36 19.81
N LYS A 72 -6.57 1.63 20.02
CA LYS A 72 -5.22 2.09 20.32
C LYS A 72 -4.79 1.26 21.51
N LYS A 73 -4.01 0.21 21.26
CA LYS A 73 -3.08 -0.22 22.29
C LYS A 73 -2.16 0.98 22.48
N ASN A 74 -2.27 1.65 23.63
CA ASN A 74 -1.24 2.52 24.14
C ASN A 74 0.03 1.66 24.27
N THR A 75 0.75 1.49 23.16
CA THR A 75 2.13 1.01 23.22
C THR A 75 2.93 2.21 23.66
N SER A 76 3.14 2.27 24.97
CA SER A 76 4.12 3.13 25.62
C SER A 76 5.42 3.19 24.81
N GLY A 77 5.80 4.42 24.45
CA GLY A 77 7.11 4.97 24.76
C GLY A 77 8.36 4.27 24.22
N ILE A 78 8.36 3.77 22.98
CA ILE A 78 9.62 3.54 22.27
C ILE A 78 9.68 4.51 21.10
N SER A 79 10.54 5.51 21.22
CA SER A 79 10.88 6.38 20.09
C SER A 79 11.51 5.50 19.01
N TYR A 80 10.73 5.18 17.97
CA TYR A 80 11.21 4.43 16.80
C TYR A 80 12.46 5.06 16.18
N ILE A 81 12.62 6.38 16.36
CA ILE A 81 13.82 7.13 15.96
C ILE A 81 15.02 6.71 16.81
N GLY A 82 14.89 6.64 18.14
CA GLY A 82 15.97 6.21 19.03
C GLY A 82 16.41 4.77 18.77
N VAL A 83 15.46 3.85 18.55
CA VAL A 83 15.78 2.47 18.19
C VAL A 83 16.45 2.39 16.82
N ALA A 84 15.97 3.17 15.84
CA ALA A 84 16.59 3.21 14.51
C ALA A 84 18.04 3.73 14.58
N VAL A 85 18.33 4.74 15.40
CA VAL A 85 19.70 5.26 15.60
C VAL A 85 20.60 4.20 16.20
N VAL A 86 20.18 3.53 17.28
CA VAL A 86 20.99 2.48 17.94
C VAL A 86 21.24 1.30 16.99
N VAL A 87 20.20 0.83 16.30
CA VAL A 87 20.32 -0.25 15.31
C VAL A 87 21.23 0.18 14.16
N SER A 88 21.14 1.41 13.67
CA SER A 88 22.00 1.91 12.59
C SER A 88 23.47 1.99 13.00
N ALA A 89 23.75 2.36 14.25
CA ALA A 89 25.09 2.41 14.81
C ALA A 89 25.67 1.00 14.96
N ALA A 90 24.89 0.06 15.49
CA ALA A 90 25.30 -1.34 15.63
C ALA A 90 25.56 -2.00 14.26
N VAL A 91 24.69 -1.75 13.27
CA VAL A 91 24.86 -2.24 11.90
C VAL A 91 26.11 -1.64 11.25
N ARG A 92 26.37 -0.35 11.43
CA ARG A 92 27.59 0.31 10.91
C ARG A 92 28.87 -0.22 11.56
N ALA A 93 28.81 -0.60 12.84
CA ALA A 93 29.95 -1.17 13.55
C ALA A 93 30.28 -2.60 13.09
N LEU A 94 29.27 -3.37 12.68
CA LEU A 94 29.42 -4.79 12.31
C LEU A 94 29.61 -5.02 10.81
N ILE A 95 29.07 -4.15 9.95
CA ILE A 95 29.03 -4.35 8.51
C ILE A 95 29.76 -3.19 7.81
N PRO A 96 30.84 -3.47 7.06
CA PRO A 96 31.57 -2.46 6.33
C PRO A 96 30.70 -1.66 5.35
N ALA A 97 31.00 -0.37 5.21
CA ALA A 97 30.20 0.55 4.40
C ALA A 97 30.07 0.14 2.91
N TYR A 98 31.07 -0.57 2.36
CA TYR A 98 31.06 -1.03 0.97
C TYR A 98 29.97 -2.08 0.66
N PHE A 99 29.36 -2.70 1.68
CA PHE A 99 28.20 -3.57 1.49
C PHE A 99 26.91 -2.77 1.24
N PHE A 100 26.77 -1.61 1.88
CA PHE A 100 25.60 -0.74 1.76
C PHE A 100 25.69 0.18 0.55
N PHE A 101 26.89 0.70 0.29
CA PHE A 101 27.16 1.66 -0.76
C PHE A 101 28.17 1.06 -1.75
N GLY A 102 27.90 1.26 -3.04
CA GLY A 102 28.84 1.03 -4.12
C GLY A 102 29.75 2.24 -4.31
N ASN A 103 30.43 2.26 -5.45
CA ASN A 103 31.38 3.33 -5.77
C ASN A 103 30.68 4.69 -5.82
N ILE A 104 31.41 5.71 -5.40
CA ILE A 104 31.03 7.11 -5.58
C ILE A 104 31.19 7.44 -7.07
N ASN A 105 30.19 8.11 -7.64
CA ASN A 105 30.20 8.59 -9.02
C ASN A 105 31.06 9.86 -9.13
N TYR A 106 32.37 9.69 -9.00
CA TYR A 106 33.36 10.76 -9.14
C TYR A 106 34.57 10.30 -9.98
N PRO A 107 34.98 11.03 -11.03
CA PRO A 107 34.33 12.23 -11.57
C PRO A 107 32.89 11.94 -12.04
N ILE A 108 32.03 12.96 -12.01
CA ILE A 108 30.59 12.78 -12.24
C ILE A 108 30.36 12.28 -13.67
N SER A 109 29.80 11.06 -13.77
CA SER A 109 29.31 10.49 -15.02
C SER A 109 27.78 10.44 -15.01
N ILE A 110 27.15 11.06 -16.00
CA ILE A 110 25.69 11.08 -16.15
C ILE A 110 25.14 9.66 -16.33
N GLY A 111 25.83 8.83 -17.12
CA GLY A 111 25.42 7.45 -17.38
C GLY A 111 25.38 6.60 -16.10
N ILE A 112 26.43 6.68 -15.28
CA ILE A 112 26.50 5.96 -13.99
C ILE A 112 25.40 6.44 -13.04
N GLY A 113 25.17 7.76 -12.98
CA GLY A 113 24.12 8.34 -12.14
C GLY A 113 22.72 7.85 -12.52
N ILE A 114 22.40 7.81 -13.82
CA ILE A 114 21.13 7.26 -14.31
C ILE A 114 20.99 5.78 -13.97
N VAL A 115 22.04 4.97 -14.18
CA VAL A 115 22.02 3.53 -13.84
C VAL A 115 21.75 3.31 -12.36
N ASN A 116 22.39 4.08 -11.47
CA ASN A 116 22.16 3.96 -10.03
C ASN A 116 20.73 4.32 -9.62
N ILE A 117 20.16 5.39 -10.22
CA ILE A 117 18.75 5.75 -10.01
C ILE A 117 17.86 4.60 -10.45
N LEU A 118 18.00 4.14 -11.70
CA LEU A 118 17.18 3.05 -12.26
C LEU A 118 17.27 1.79 -11.40
N PHE A 119 18.46 1.45 -10.93
CA PHE A 119 18.68 0.30 -10.05
C PHE A 119 17.85 0.40 -8.75
N LEU A 120 17.86 1.57 -8.08
CA LEU A 120 17.03 1.79 -6.90
C LEU A 120 15.54 1.64 -7.22
N TRP A 121 15.06 2.25 -8.30
CA TRP A 121 13.64 2.18 -8.68
C TRP A 121 13.21 0.75 -9.01
N ILE A 122 14.05 -0.03 -9.68
CA ILE A 122 13.81 -1.45 -9.94
C ILE A 122 13.69 -2.23 -8.62
N ILE A 123 14.61 -2.03 -7.67
CA ILE A 123 14.53 -2.67 -6.35
C ILE A 123 13.22 -2.30 -5.65
N MET A 124 12.83 -1.02 -5.65
CA MET A 124 11.58 -0.58 -5.05
C MET A 124 10.37 -1.26 -5.69
N ILE A 125 10.32 -1.35 -7.02
CA ILE A 125 9.25 -2.03 -7.76
C ILE A 125 9.18 -3.51 -7.37
N ILE A 126 10.32 -4.20 -7.31
CA ILE A 126 10.39 -5.61 -6.93
C ILE A 126 9.88 -5.82 -5.50
N VAL A 127 10.38 -5.04 -4.53
CA VAL A 127 9.99 -5.14 -3.12
C VAL A 127 8.50 -4.88 -2.93
N PHE A 128 7.96 -3.81 -3.53
CA PHE A 128 6.54 -3.49 -3.42
C PHE A 128 5.65 -4.56 -4.08
N SER A 129 6.09 -5.08 -5.23
CA SER A 129 5.39 -6.17 -5.92
C SER A 129 5.39 -7.45 -5.10
N ALA A 130 6.55 -7.82 -4.51
CA ALA A 130 6.68 -8.97 -3.64
C ALA A 130 5.75 -8.87 -2.42
N ILE A 131 5.70 -7.72 -1.74
CA ILE A 131 4.79 -7.50 -0.61
C ILE A 131 3.33 -7.59 -1.05
N ALA A 132 2.98 -7.00 -2.21
CA ALA A 132 1.62 -7.05 -2.73
C ALA A 132 1.16 -8.47 -3.13
N LEU A 133 2.09 -9.31 -3.59
CA LEU A 133 1.84 -10.72 -3.90
C LEU A 133 1.74 -11.55 -2.61
N PHE A 134 2.68 -11.38 -1.69
CA PHE A 134 2.70 -12.06 -0.39
C PHE A 134 1.39 -11.84 0.38
N ARG A 135 0.89 -10.60 0.43
CA ARG A 135 -0.42 -10.29 1.05
C ARG A 135 -1.60 -10.96 0.37
N LYS A 136 -1.54 -11.16 -0.94
CA LYS A 136 -2.59 -11.88 -1.67
C LYS A 136 -2.56 -13.37 -1.34
N ILE A 137 -1.36 -13.96 -1.35
CA ILE A 137 -1.17 -15.38 -1.02
C ILE A 137 -1.64 -15.65 0.41
N LEU A 138 -1.26 -14.80 1.37
CA LEU A 138 -1.72 -14.92 2.75
C LEU A 138 -3.25 -14.88 2.87
N LEU A 139 -3.91 -13.89 2.24
CA LEU A 139 -5.37 -13.80 2.29
C LEU A 139 -6.03 -15.02 1.64
N SER A 140 -5.58 -15.39 0.43
CA SER A 140 -6.12 -16.55 -0.29
C SER A 140 -5.95 -17.84 0.52
N ASN A 141 -4.80 -18.04 1.17
CA ASN A 141 -4.57 -19.21 2.01
C ASN A 141 -5.48 -19.23 3.25
N VAL A 142 -5.78 -18.08 3.86
CA VAL A 142 -6.73 -18.01 4.98
C VAL A 142 -8.15 -18.35 4.52
N ILE A 143 -8.58 -17.79 3.39
CA ILE A 143 -9.91 -18.07 2.80
C ILE A 143 -10.03 -19.56 2.43
N LYS A 144 -8.99 -20.15 1.82
CA LYS A 144 -8.96 -21.59 1.50
C LYS A 144 -9.06 -22.48 2.73
N LYS A 145 -8.45 -22.09 3.86
CA LYS A 145 -8.60 -22.80 5.13
C LYS A 145 -10.03 -22.75 5.70
N LEU A 146 -10.82 -21.77 5.27
CA LEU A 146 -12.23 -21.62 5.60
C LEU A 146 -13.14 -22.28 4.54
N ASN A 147 -12.60 -23.17 3.70
CA ASN A 147 -13.28 -23.82 2.58
C ASN A 147 -13.86 -22.83 1.55
N GLY A 148 -13.22 -21.68 1.37
CA GLY A 148 -13.56 -20.73 0.33
C GLY A 148 -12.51 -20.59 -0.77
N ASP A 149 -12.84 -19.88 -1.83
CA ASP A 149 -11.92 -19.41 -2.85
C ASP A 149 -12.01 -17.89 -3.06
N LEU A 150 -10.93 -17.32 -3.61
CA LEU A 150 -10.80 -15.89 -3.86
C LEU A 150 -10.64 -15.63 -5.37
N ALA A 151 -11.75 -15.25 -6.00
CA ALA A 151 -11.82 -14.98 -7.42
C ALA A 151 -11.56 -13.50 -7.73
N LEU A 152 -10.74 -13.21 -8.74
CA LEU A 152 -10.72 -11.86 -9.33
C LEU A 152 -11.99 -11.67 -10.15
N ILE A 153 -12.72 -10.59 -9.87
CA ILE A 153 -13.98 -10.27 -10.57
C ILE A 153 -13.86 -9.00 -11.41
N GLY A 154 -12.89 -8.12 -11.15
CA GLY A 154 -12.79 -6.89 -11.93
C GLY A 154 -11.92 -5.79 -11.34
N LYS A 155 -12.27 -4.55 -11.68
CA LYS A 155 -11.62 -3.34 -11.17
C LYS A 155 -12.66 -2.33 -10.70
N MET A 156 -12.37 -1.65 -9.60
CA MET A 156 -13.21 -0.61 -9.02
C MET A 156 -12.53 0.75 -9.15
N SER A 157 -13.29 1.74 -9.59
CA SER A 157 -12.91 3.15 -9.51
C SER A 157 -13.83 3.84 -8.52
N SER A 158 -13.29 4.74 -7.71
CA SER A 158 -14.09 5.57 -6.83
C SER A 158 -13.65 7.02 -6.96
N ASN A 159 -14.63 7.90 -7.17
CA ASN A 159 -14.44 9.34 -7.11
C ASN A 159 -14.42 9.84 -5.65
N ILE A 160 -14.84 8.99 -4.70
CA ILE A 160 -14.86 9.30 -3.28
C ILE A 160 -13.53 8.86 -2.69
N PRO A 161 -12.78 9.75 -2.00
CA PRO A 161 -11.60 9.35 -1.28
C PRO A 161 -12.02 8.35 -0.20
N LEU A 162 -11.69 7.08 -0.42
CA LEU A 162 -11.84 6.02 0.57
C LEU A 162 -11.28 6.55 1.90
N GLY A 163 -11.93 6.34 3.04
CA GLY A 163 -11.38 6.69 4.36
C GLY A 163 -11.20 8.18 4.68
N SER A 164 -12.02 9.07 4.12
CA SER A 164 -12.10 10.44 4.64
C SER A 164 -12.92 10.49 5.92
N ASN A 165 -12.31 10.88 7.04
CA ASN A 165 -13.07 11.21 8.27
C ASN A 165 -14.04 12.40 8.08
N LYS A 166 -14.00 13.11 6.95
CA LYS A 166 -14.89 14.24 6.64
C LYS A 166 -15.42 14.14 5.22
N ALA A 167 -16.71 13.82 5.11
CA ALA A 167 -17.42 14.13 3.87
C ALA A 167 -17.33 15.66 3.66
N GLY A 168 -16.86 16.08 2.49
CA GLY A 168 -17.07 17.44 1.95
C GLY A 168 -16.54 18.64 2.74
N VAL A 169 -15.21 18.86 2.75
CA VAL A 169 -14.67 20.23 2.91
C VAL A 169 -13.74 20.52 1.74
N GLU A 170 -14.32 20.85 0.59
CA GLU A 170 -13.62 21.03 -0.70
C GLU A 170 -12.63 22.21 -0.72
N GLY A 171 -12.78 23.21 0.16
CA GLY A 171 -11.97 24.45 0.11
C GLY A 171 -10.60 24.37 0.79
N THR A 172 -10.52 23.76 1.97
CA THR A 172 -9.29 23.72 2.79
C THR A 172 -8.37 22.55 2.44
N ASP A 173 -8.92 21.53 1.78
CA ASP A 173 -8.25 20.28 1.43
C ASP A 173 -7.23 20.44 0.29
N LYS A 174 -7.50 21.31 -0.70
CA LYS A 174 -6.57 21.49 -1.84
C LYS A 174 -5.22 22.10 -1.41
N LYS A 175 -5.24 23.12 -0.56
CA LYS A 175 -4.00 23.74 -0.02
C LYS A 175 -3.23 22.75 0.85
N MET A 176 -3.90 22.01 1.74
CA MET A 176 -3.24 20.98 2.56
C MET A 176 -2.69 19.83 1.71
N LYS A 177 -3.39 19.39 0.67
CA LYS A 177 -2.91 18.39 -0.29
C LYS A 177 -1.66 18.86 -1.03
N ILE A 178 -1.63 20.12 -1.47
CA ILE A 178 -0.45 20.70 -2.12
C ILE A 178 0.72 20.77 -1.13
N ILE A 179 0.51 21.26 0.09
CA ILE A 179 1.57 21.33 1.12
C ILE A 179 2.09 19.94 1.45
N ALA A 180 1.21 18.96 1.65
CA ALA A 180 1.58 17.57 1.91
C ALA A 180 2.34 16.96 0.72
N PHE A 181 1.95 17.27 -0.52
CA PHE A 181 2.64 16.82 -1.72
C PHE A 181 4.04 17.43 -1.84
N ILE A 182 4.19 18.73 -1.60
CA ILE A 182 5.48 19.42 -1.60
C ILE A 182 6.39 18.85 -0.50
N SER A 183 5.88 18.73 0.73
CA SER A 183 6.62 18.18 1.86
C SER A 183 7.03 16.72 1.64
N LEU A 184 6.19 15.92 0.97
CA LEU A 184 6.52 14.54 0.64
C LEU A 184 7.56 14.48 -0.50
N SER A 185 7.41 15.34 -1.51
CA SER A 185 8.33 15.39 -2.66
C SER A 185 9.71 15.86 -2.24
N SER A 186 9.81 16.85 -1.34
CA SER A 186 11.09 17.32 -0.81
C SER A 186 11.84 16.26 0.00
N LEU A 187 11.13 15.26 0.54
CA LEU A 187 11.75 14.12 1.23
C LEU A 187 12.11 12.98 0.26
N ILE A 188 11.23 12.67 -0.71
CA ILE A 188 11.43 11.54 -1.64
C ILE A 188 12.52 11.84 -2.68
N ILE A 189 12.53 13.04 -3.27
CA ILE A 189 13.43 13.38 -4.39
C ILE A 189 14.90 13.26 -3.98
N PRO A 190 15.37 13.81 -2.84
CA PRO A 190 16.76 13.67 -2.45
C PRO A 190 17.17 12.21 -2.24
N ILE A 191 16.30 11.40 -1.64
CA ILE A 191 16.59 10.00 -1.29
C ILE A 191 16.58 9.09 -2.51
N THR A 192 15.72 9.36 -3.50
CA THR A 192 15.47 8.46 -4.64
C THR A 192 16.05 8.92 -5.97
N ILE A 193 16.52 10.17 -6.05
CA ILE A 193 17.08 10.75 -7.27
C ILE A 193 18.47 11.32 -6.99
N ILE A 194 18.58 12.31 -6.09
CA ILE A 194 19.85 13.02 -5.87
C ILE A 194 20.90 12.07 -5.28
N PHE A 195 20.59 11.40 -4.17
CA PHE A 195 21.55 10.55 -3.47
C PHE A 195 22.02 9.34 -4.31
N PRO A 196 21.13 8.58 -4.97
CA PRO A 196 21.55 7.49 -5.86
C PRO A 196 22.37 7.98 -7.06
N PHE A 197 22.15 9.19 -7.55
CA PHE A 197 22.93 9.74 -8.67
C PHE A 197 24.43 9.82 -8.36
N PHE A 198 24.76 10.16 -7.11
CA PHE A 198 26.15 10.32 -6.66
C PHE A 198 26.77 9.05 -6.09
N VAL A 199 25.98 8.10 -5.59
CA VAL A 199 26.48 6.90 -4.92
C VAL A 199 25.65 5.68 -5.32
N GLY A 200 26.31 4.59 -5.72
CA GLY A 200 25.62 3.32 -5.96
C GLY A 200 24.96 2.80 -4.68
N LEU A 201 23.66 2.55 -4.69
CA LEU A 201 22.95 2.06 -3.51
C LEU A 201 22.78 0.55 -3.60
N ARG A 202 23.68 -0.20 -2.94
CA ARG A 202 23.67 -1.68 -2.87
C ARG A 202 22.62 -2.16 -1.87
N ALA A 203 23.02 -2.76 -0.75
CA ALA A 203 22.09 -3.19 0.30
C ALA A 203 21.28 -2.00 0.87
N MET A 204 21.82 -0.77 0.78
CA MET A 204 21.07 0.43 1.16
C MET A 204 19.82 0.66 0.32
N GLY A 205 19.83 0.29 -0.98
CA GLY A 205 18.64 0.39 -1.83
C GLY A 205 17.51 -0.52 -1.33
N ILE A 206 17.84 -1.73 -0.86
CA ILE A 206 16.89 -2.66 -0.25
C ILE A 206 16.32 -2.08 1.05
N LEU A 207 17.17 -1.49 1.89
CA LEU A 207 16.73 -0.84 3.12
C LEU A 207 15.79 0.34 2.86
N ILE A 208 16.12 1.20 1.90
CA ILE A 208 15.25 2.31 1.47
C ILE A 208 13.91 1.77 0.97
N ALA A 209 13.92 0.72 0.14
CA ALA A 209 12.69 0.10 -0.34
C ALA A 209 11.86 -0.50 0.82
N TYR A 210 12.49 -1.14 1.79
CA TYR A 210 11.82 -1.68 2.97
C TYR A 210 11.19 -0.58 3.82
N ILE A 211 11.94 0.49 4.14
CA ILE A 211 11.41 1.65 4.88
C ILE A 211 10.26 2.28 4.11
N GLY A 212 10.44 2.50 2.80
CA GLY A 212 9.38 2.98 1.92
C GLY A 212 8.13 2.10 1.98
N SER A 213 8.29 0.79 2.09
CA SER A 213 7.15 -0.14 2.22
C SER A 213 6.40 0.02 3.55
N ILE A 214 7.10 0.34 4.65
CA ILE A 214 6.47 0.59 5.94
C ILE A 214 5.62 1.86 5.88
N PHE A 215 6.13 2.93 5.28
CA PHE A 215 5.42 4.20 5.20
C PHE A 215 4.29 4.18 4.15
N PHE A 216 4.61 3.78 2.92
CA PHE A 216 3.72 3.92 1.77
C PHE A 216 2.85 2.70 1.52
N PHE A 217 3.24 1.56 2.08
CA PHE A 217 2.62 0.26 1.83
C PHE A 217 2.13 -0.40 3.12
N ASN A 218 1.91 0.32 4.23
CA ASN A 218 1.48 -0.28 5.50
C ASN A 218 0.13 -1.01 5.43
N GLY A 219 -0.74 -0.63 4.48
CA GLY A 219 -2.03 -1.29 4.28
C GLY A 219 -3.07 -0.99 5.39
N ASN A 220 -2.77 -0.09 6.32
CA ASN A 220 -3.68 0.35 7.37
C ASN A 220 -4.52 1.53 6.86
N TYR A 221 -5.84 1.38 6.79
CA TYR A 221 -6.72 2.42 6.26
C TYR A 221 -7.95 2.62 7.12
N ALA A 222 -8.12 3.81 7.67
CA ALA A 222 -9.39 4.17 8.31
C ALA A 222 -10.52 3.95 7.29
N SER A 223 -11.54 3.20 7.70
CA SER A 223 -12.82 3.19 7.01
C SER A 223 -13.80 3.93 7.90
N ASP A 224 -14.53 4.88 7.31
CA ASP A 224 -15.54 5.66 8.03
C ASP A 224 -16.91 4.96 8.06
N GLY A 225 -17.03 3.80 7.43
CA GLY A 225 -18.26 3.01 7.36
C GLY A 225 -19.40 3.74 6.62
N LYS A 226 -19.10 4.83 5.91
CA LYS A 226 -20.13 5.59 5.20
C LYS A 226 -20.59 4.84 3.97
N ARG A 227 -21.90 4.92 3.72
CA ARG A 227 -22.53 4.34 2.55
C ARG A 227 -22.26 5.24 1.36
N ALA A 228 -21.80 4.66 0.26
CA ALA A 228 -21.43 5.37 -0.95
C ALA A 228 -21.65 4.49 -2.18
N THR A 229 -21.79 5.14 -3.32
CA THR A 229 -21.91 4.48 -4.63
C THR A 229 -20.54 4.36 -5.28
N TYR A 230 -20.23 3.17 -5.77
CA TYR A 230 -18.95 2.81 -6.36
C TYR A 230 -19.12 2.26 -7.78
N GLU A 231 -18.32 2.76 -8.73
CA GLU A 231 -18.29 2.23 -10.09
C GLU A 231 -17.36 1.02 -10.14
N ILE A 232 -17.93 -0.13 -10.49
CA ILE A 232 -17.22 -1.38 -10.65
C ILE A 232 -17.26 -1.81 -12.12
N LYS A 233 -16.08 -2.12 -12.67
CA LYS A 233 -15.89 -2.76 -13.97
C LYS A 233 -15.67 -4.24 -13.74
N ILE A 234 -16.70 -5.05 -13.96
CA ILE A 234 -16.63 -6.51 -13.84
C ILE A 234 -16.05 -7.08 -15.13
N LEU A 235 -15.15 -8.05 -14.97
CA LEU A 235 -14.56 -8.82 -16.06
C LEU A 235 -15.62 -9.79 -16.59
N GLU A 236 -15.98 -9.68 -17.87
CA GLU A 236 -16.86 -10.64 -18.52
C GLU A 236 -16.10 -11.97 -18.63
N ARG A 237 -16.50 -12.98 -17.85
CA ARG A 237 -16.01 -14.34 -18.06
C ARG A 237 -16.79 -14.91 -19.24
N GLU A 238 -16.12 -15.15 -20.36
CA GLU A 238 -16.65 -16.11 -21.35
C GLU A 238 -16.88 -17.41 -20.61
N ASN A 239 -18.14 -17.79 -20.43
CA ASN A 239 -18.52 -19.09 -19.88
C ASN A 239 -17.79 -20.16 -20.69
N ARG A 240 -16.84 -20.86 -20.05
CA ARG A 240 -16.29 -22.12 -20.52
C ARG A 240 -16.98 -23.23 -19.76
#